data_AF-A0A1G9VJ47-F1
#
_entry.id   AF-A0A1G9VJ47-F1
#
_cell.length_a   1.000
_cell.length_b   1.000
_cell.length_c   1.000
_cell.angle_alpha   90.00
_cell.angle_beta   90.00
_cell.angle_gamma   90.00
#
_symmetry.space_group_name_H-M   'P 1'
#
loop_
_entity.id
_entity.type
_entity.pdbx_description
1 polymer ?
#
loop_
_entity_poly.entity_id
_entity_poly.type
_entity_poly.pdbx_seq_one_letter_code
_entity_poly.pdbx_strand_id
1 'polypeptide(L)'
;MEIENDMVDLLRDIKGLLSHQKKVMNVDDLVAYTGFSKSKIYKLTQLKLIPMGGNKHIRQKFFDKEVIDAWLMGEPNLSEDYLEMEFDKQLSRNK
;
A
#
# COMPACT_ATOMS: atom_id res chain seq x y z
N MET A 1 -34.59 -16.65 -9.95
CA MET A 1 -34.05 -16.64 -8.57
C MET A 1 -32.64 -17.18 -8.51
N GLU A 2 -32.34 -18.43 -8.87
CA GLU A 2 -30.94 -18.93 -8.82
C GLU A 2 -29.99 -18.16 -9.74
N ILE A 3 -30.35 -17.96 -11.02
CA ILE A 3 -29.55 -17.17 -11.98
C ILE A 3 -29.31 -15.73 -11.50
N GLU A 4 -30.30 -15.14 -10.81
CA GLU A 4 -30.21 -13.77 -10.33
C GLU A 4 -29.26 -13.66 -9.13
N ASN A 5 -29.25 -14.67 -8.25
CA ASN A 5 -28.29 -14.77 -7.15
C ASN A 5 -26.85 -14.97 -7.68
N ASP A 6 -26.67 -15.84 -8.68
CA ASP A 6 -25.36 -16.07 -9.30
C ASP A 6 -24.81 -14.79 -9.97
N MET A 7 -25.69 -14.02 -10.62
CA MET A 7 -25.33 -12.72 -11.19
C MET A 7 -24.92 -11.70 -10.11
N VAL A 8 -25.60 -11.67 -8.97
CA VAL A 8 -25.27 -10.77 -7.86
C VAL A 8 -23.90 -11.11 -7.26
N ASP A 9 -23.57 -12.39 -7.11
CA ASP A 9 -22.29 -12.81 -6.57
C ASP A 9 -21.14 -12.52 -7.55
N LEU A 10 -21.34 -12.77 -8.85
CA LEU A 10 -20.38 -12.36 -9.87
C LEU A 10 -20.13 -10.84 -9.87
N LEU A 11 -21.17 -10.03 -9.69
CA LEU A 11 -21.04 -8.57 -9.58
C LEU A 11 -20.27 -8.14 -8.33
N ARG A 12 -20.42 -8.87 -7.22
CA ARG A 12 -19.63 -8.62 -5.99
C ARG A 12 -18.16 -8.94 -6.21
N ASP A 13 -17.85 -10.05 -6.86
CA ASP A 13 -16.48 -10.45 -7.17
C ASP A 13 -15.80 -9.45 -8.11
N ILE A 14 -16.49 -9.03 -9.17
CA ILE A 14 -16.00 -7.99 -10.09
C ILE A 14 -15.75 -6.67 -9.35
N LYS A 15 -16.67 -6.24 -8.48
CA LYS A 15 -16.49 -5.04 -7.66
C LYS A 15 -15.27 -5.15 -6.75
N GLY A 16 -15.04 -6.33 -6.17
CA GLY A 16 -13.84 -6.65 -5.42
C GLY A 16 -12.58 -6.52 -6.27
N LEU A 17 -12.52 -7.17 -7.42
CA LEU A 17 -11.36 -7.10 -8.33
C LEU A 17 -11.03 -5.66 -8.75
N LEU A 18 -12.06 -4.85 -9.06
CA LEU A 18 -11.88 -3.45 -9.43
C LEU A 18 -11.38 -2.58 -8.26
N SER A 19 -11.72 -2.90 -7.01
CA SER A 19 -11.21 -2.14 -5.87
C SER A 19 -9.70 -2.32 -5.65
N HIS A 20 -9.12 -3.42 -6.13
CA HIS A 20 -7.68 -3.71 -6.06
C HIS A 20 -6.86 -2.97 -7.14
N GLN A 21 -7.51 -2.38 -8.15
CA GLN A 21 -6.84 -1.64 -9.22
C GLN A 21 -6.53 -0.17 -8.85
N LYS A 22 -6.94 0.29 -7.67
CA LYS A 22 -6.67 1.67 -7.24
C LYS A 22 -5.18 1.88 -7.01
N LYS A 23 -4.63 2.92 -7.64
CA LYS A 23 -3.26 3.38 -7.34
C LYS A 23 -3.15 3.94 -5.91
N VAL A 24 -4.17 4.65 -5.46
CA VAL A 24 -4.21 5.29 -4.14
C VAL A 24 -5.28 4.63 -3.29
N MET A 25 -4.87 4.10 -2.14
CA MET A 25 -5.74 3.43 -1.16
C MET A 25 -6.01 4.36 0.02
N ASN A 26 -7.23 4.34 0.53
CA ASN A 26 -7.54 4.87 1.86
C ASN A 26 -7.35 3.76 2.94
N VAL A 27 -7.68 4.06 4.20
CA VAL A 27 -7.56 3.09 5.30
C VAL A 27 -8.45 1.86 5.09
N ASP A 28 -9.67 2.01 4.59
CA ASP A 28 -10.58 0.88 4.37
C ASP A 28 -10.09 -0.02 3.22
N ASP A 29 -9.59 0.58 2.15
CA ASP A 29 -8.95 -0.13 1.05
C ASP A 29 -7.75 -0.94 1.56
N LEU A 30 -6.91 -0.34 2.41
CA LEU A 30 -5.74 -1.00 2.97
C LEU A 30 -6.08 -2.13 3.95
N VAL A 31 -7.17 -2.01 4.72
CA VAL A 31 -7.70 -3.10 5.56
C VAL A 31 -8.12 -4.27 4.68
N ALA A 32 -8.90 -4.01 3.63
CA ALA A 32 -9.36 -5.04 2.71
C ALA A 32 -8.18 -5.71 1.98
N TYR A 33 -7.15 -4.92 1.65
CA TYR A 33 -5.99 -5.40 0.91
C TYR A 33 -5.00 -6.23 1.76
N THR A 34 -4.63 -5.73 2.95
CA THR A 34 -3.58 -6.34 3.79
C THR A 34 -4.11 -7.32 4.84
N GLY A 35 -5.42 -7.28 5.12
CA GLY A 35 -6.03 -8.01 6.24
C GLY A 35 -5.68 -7.45 7.63
N PHE A 36 -4.93 -6.35 7.71
CA PHE A 36 -4.64 -5.70 8.99
C PHE A 36 -5.86 -4.99 9.55
N SER A 37 -6.02 -5.04 10.88
CA SER A 37 -7.07 -4.26 11.53
C SER A 37 -6.81 -2.74 11.39
N LYS A 38 -7.89 -1.94 11.39
CA LYS A 38 -7.80 -0.47 11.39
C LYS A 38 -6.89 0.04 12.49
N SER A 39 -7.01 -0.51 13.70
CA SER A 39 -6.19 -0.15 14.86
C SER A 39 -4.69 -0.37 14.58
N LYS A 40 -4.32 -1.50 13.97
CA LYS A 40 -2.93 -1.79 13.58
C LYS A 40 -2.43 -0.78 12.54
N ILE A 41 -3.21 -0.46 11.51
CA ILE A 41 -2.84 0.53 10.49
C ILE A 41 -2.63 1.92 11.12
N TYR A 42 -3.55 2.37 11.99
CA TYR A 42 -3.39 3.66 12.66
C TYR A 42 -2.17 3.70 13.59
N LYS A 43 -1.88 2.62 14.32
CA LYS A 43 -0.66 2.51 15.13
C LYS A 43 0.60 2.62 14.26
N LEU A 44 0.66 1.91 13.14
CA LEU A 44 1.79 2.00 12.20
C LEU A 44 1.93 3.41 11.60
N THR A 45 0.81 4.04 11.24
CA THR A 45 0.76 5.40 10.69
C THR A 45 1.29 6.42 11.70
N GLN A 46 0.84 6.33 12.96
CA GLN A 46 1.26 7.23 14.03
C GLN A 46 2.76 7.11 14.32
N LEU A 47 3.29 5.88 14.27
CA LEU A 47 4.71 5.60 14.46
C LEU A 47 5.56 5.80 13.19
N LYS A 48 4.94 6.18 12.06
CA LYS A 48 5.58 6.32 10.74
C LYS A 48 6.32 5.05 10.28
N LEU A 49 5.80 3.87 10.67
CA LEU A 49 6.35 2.56 10.31
C LEU A 49 5.75 1.98 9.03
N ILE A 50 4.74 2.64 8.48
CA ILE A 50 4.12 2.31 7.20
C ILE A 50 4.25 3.51 6.25
N PRO A 51 4.65 3.31 4.99
CA PRO A 51 4.69 4.39 4.00
C PRO A 51 3.31 5.00 3.84
N MET A 52 3.20 6.33 3.90
CA MET A 52 1.92 7.02 3.84
C MET A 52 2.05 8.39 3.17
N GLY A 53 0.97 8.84 2.51
CA GLY A 53 0.89 10.16 1.90
C GLY A 53 0.89 11.28 2.94
N GLY A 54 1.65 12.35 2.69
CA GLY A 54 1.90 13.46 3.62
C GLY A 54 1.11 14.75 3.37
N ASN A 55 -0.04 14.70 2.67
CA ASN A 55 -0.78 15.91 2.33
C ASN A 55 -1.34 16.60 3.59
N LYS A 56 -0.81 17.77 3.93
CA LYS A 56 -1.16 18.54 5.14
C LYS A 56 -2.58 19.14 5.11
N HIS A 57 -3.19 19.21 3.93
CA HIS A 57 -4.53 19.76 3.75
C HIS A 57 -5.65 18.71 3.90
N ILE A 58 -5.31 17.42 3.98
CA ILE A 58 -6.28 16.34 4.05
C ILE A 58 -6.10 15.58 5.36
N ARG A 59 -7.19 15.48 6.14
CA ARG A 59 -7.18 14.76 7.43
C ARG A 59 -7.09 13.23 7.25
N GLN A 60 -7.69 12.71 6.18
CA GLN A 60 -7.69 11.29 5.88
C GLN A 60 -6.30 10.82 5.42
N LYS A 61 -5.95 9.58 5.77
CA LYS A 61 -4.70 8.94 5.36
C LYS A 61 -4.88 8.18 4.06
N PHE A 62 -3.90 8.34 3.19
CA PHE A 62 -3.83 7.69 1.89
C PHE A 62 -2.47 7.00 1.73
N PHE A 63 -2.47 5.95 0.92
CA PHE A 63 -1.35 5.06 0.71
C PHE A 63 -1.20 4.82 -0.79
N ASP A 64 0.02 4.85 -1.29
CA ASP A 64 0.30 4.45 -2.68
C ASP A 64 0.46 2.93 -2.72
N LYS A 65 -0.27 2.26 -3.60
CA LYS A 65 -0.31 0.81 -3.68
C LYS A 65 1.06 0.21 -3.99
N GLU A 66 1.80 0.77 -4.95
CA GLU A 66 3.10 0.24 -5.36
C GLU A 66 4.11 0.33 -4.21
N VAL A 67 4.06 1.44 -3.45
CA VAL A 67 4.92 1.64 -2.28
C VAL A 67 4.56 0.68 -1.14
N ILE A 68 3.25 0.44 -0.91
CA ILE A 68 2.80 -0.54 0.08
C ILE A 68 3.19 -1.95 -0.33
N ASP A 69 3.06 -2.31 -1.62
CA ASP A 69 3.45 -3.63 -2.13
C ASP A 69 4.94 -3.88 -1.89
N ALA A 70 5.79 -2.91 -2.25
CA ALA A 70 7.22 -2.96 -1.98
C ALA A 70 7.50 -3.12 -0.47
N TRP A 71 6.87 -2.30 0.37
CA TRP A 71 7.05 -2.35 1.83
C TRP A 71 6.61 -3.69 2.44
N LEU A 72 5.50 -4.27 1.98
CA LEU A 72 5.01 -5.59 2.40
C LEU A 72 6.00 -6.69 2.03
N MET A 73 6.68 -6.54 0.88
CA MET A 73 7.74 -7.43 0.43
C MET A 73 9.10 -7.16 1.10
N GLY A 74 9.19 -6.15 1.97
CA GLY A 74 10.42 -5.78 2.68
C GLY A 74 11.37 -4.90 1.87
N GLU A 75 10.88 -4.22 0.83
CA GLU A 75 11.66 -3.35 -0.04
C GLU A 75 11.63 -1.85 0.38
N PRO A 76 12.71 -1.08 0.14
CA PRO A 76 13.90 -1.52 -0.58
C PRO A 76 14.76 -2.42 0.30
N ASN A 77 15.19 -3.51 -0.31
CA ASN A 77 16.05 -4.54 0.25
C ASN A 77 17.25 -3.87 0.94
N LEU A 78 17.30 -3.90 2.27
CA LEU A 78 18.41 -3.34 3.06
C LEU A 78 19.61 -4.31 3.13
N SER A 79 19.78 -5.20 2.15
CA SER A 79 21.02 -6.00 2.06
C SER A 79 22.22 -5.08 1.92
N GLU A 80 23.35 -5.51 2.50
CA GLU A 80 24.63 -4.79 2.45
C GLU A 80 24.97 -4.36 1.01
N ASP A 81 24.77 -5.27 0.05
CA ASP A 81 25.01 -5.04 -1.38
C ASP A 81 24.18 -3.87 -1.96
N TYR A 82 22.90 -3.73 -1.56
CA TYR A 82 22.02 -2.65 -2.04
C TYR A 82 22.41 -1.31 -1.42
N LEU A 83 22.78 -1.30 -0.15
CA LEU A 83 23.23 -0.10 0.56
C LEU A 83 24.57 0.39 0.00
N GLU A 84 25.50 -0.52 -0.30
CA GLU A 84 26.80 -0.21 -0.88
C GLU A 84 26.67 0.39 -2.29
N MET A 85 25.79 -0.18 -3.13
CA MET A 85 25.54 0.32 -4.48
C MET A 85 24.86 1.70 -4.50
N GLU A 86 23.91 1.96 -3.59
CA GLU A 86 23.29 3.29 -3.48
C GLU A 86 24.24 4.32 -2.88
N PHE A 87 25.17 3.91 -2.00
CA PHE A 87 26.22 4.77 -1.45
C PHE A 87 27.19 5.26 -2.54
N ASP A 88 27.68 4.35 -3.39
CA ASP A 88 28.56 4.68 -4.51
C ASP A 88 27.92 5.66 -5.50
N LYS A 89 26.63 5.48 -5.77
CA LYS A 89 25.84 6.34 -6.65
C LYS A 89 25.69 7.77 -6.13
N GLN A 90 25.65 7.96 -4.80
CA GLN A 90 25.60 9.30 -4.19
C GLN A 90 26.97 9.99 -4.23
N LEU A 91 28.07 9.23 -4.11
CA LEU A 91 29.43 9.76 -4.23
C LEU A 91 29.72 10.26 -5.65
N SER A 92 29.26 9.56 -6.69
CA SER A 92 29.45 9.99 -8.08
C SER A 92 28.65 11.23 -8.47
N ARG A 93 27.57 11.56 -7.74
CA ARG A 93 26.74 12.76 -7.98
C ARG A 93 27.35 14.04 -7.42
N ASN A 94 28.34 13.93 -6.54
CA ASN A 94 29.02 15.05 -5.87
C ASN A 94 30.42 15.35 -6.45
N LYS A 95 30.74 14.78 -7.61
CA LYS A 95 31.91 15.13 -8.45
C LYS A 95 31.45 15.95 -9.65
#